data_AF-A8HS57-F1
#
_entry.id   AF-A8HS57-F1
#
_cell.length_a   1.000
_cell.length_b   1.000
_cell.length_c   1.000
_cell.angle_alpha   90.00
_cell.angle_beta   90.00
_cell.angle_gamma   90.00
#
_symmetry.space_group_name_H-M   'P 1'
#
loop_
_entity.id
_entity.type
_entity.pdbx_description
1 polymer ?
#
loop_
_entity_poly.entity_id
_entity_poly.type
_entity_poly.pdbx_seq_one_letter_code
_entity_poly.pdbx_strand_id
1 'polypeptide(L)'
;MTRDLGDSAEDDAEMLRRWEAYNKEMQTLIAAGGVHQDEDGWWVVDATGELIGPDPEDERPRTETELALARPFAEALPELVESIKRGRGRPKVDSPKQAVTLRLSPETIERFRKTGKDWRTRMSEALDKAVS
;
A
#
# COMPACT_ATOMS: atom_id res chain seq x y z
N MET A 1 9.77 9.91 -19.84
CA MET A 1 10.30 8.60 -20.29
C MET A 1 9.24 7.49 -20.34
N THR A 2 8.09 7.62 -19.66
CA THR A 2 7.06 6.56 -19.55
C THR A 2 5.62 7.06 -19.77
N ARG A 3 5.45 8.28 -20.27
CA ARG A 3 4.14 8.97 -20.33
C ARG A 3 3.18 8.37 -21.35
N ASP A 4 3.67 7.49 -22.22
CA ASP A 4 2.99 6.82 -23.34
C ASP A 4 2.67 5.34 -23.09
N LEU A 5 3.17 4.75 -22.00
CA LEU A 5 3.04 3.32 -21.71
C LEU A 5 1.89 3.03 -20.74
N GLY A 6 1.17 1.91 -20.95
CA GLY A 6 0.09 1.42 -20.08
C GLY A 6 0.59 0.46 -18.98
N ASP A 7 -0.34 -0.25 -18.32
CA ASP A 7 -0.03 -1.19 -17.22
C ASP A 7 0.10 -2.65 -17.70
N SER A 8 0.35 -2.89 -18.99
CA SER A 8 0.47 -4.26 -19.52
C SER A 8 1.87 -4.84 -19.29
N ALA A 9 1.98 -6.18 -19.29
CA ALA A 9 3.29 -6.85 -19.18
C ALA A 9 4.24 -6.52 -20.34
N GLU A 10 3.68 -6.17 -21.51
CA GLU A 10 4.46 -5.74 -22.68
C GLU A 10 4.97 -4.30 -22.51
N ASP A 11 4.14 -3.43 -21.94
CA ASP A 11 4.52 -2.05 -21.56
C ASP A 11 5.60 -2.05 -20.47
N ASP A 12 5.51 -2.96 -19.49
CA ASP A 12 6.52 -3.15 -18.45
C ASP A 12 7.87 -3.59 -19.02
N ALA A 13 7.85 -4.54 -19.96
CA ALA A 13 9.05 -5.00 -20.65
C ALA A 13 9.68 -3.88 -21.50
N GLU A 14 8.85 -3.06 -22.14
CA GLU A 14 9.30 -1.89 -22.90
C GLU A 14 9.87 -0.80 -22.00
N MET A 15 9.25 -0.53 -20.84
CA MET A 15 9.80 0.34 -19.81
C MET A 15 11.19 -0.11 -19.37
N LEU A 16 11.35 -1.41 -19.06
CA LEU A 16 12.64 -1.96 -18.65
C LEU A 16 13.71 -1.80 -19.72
N ARG A 17 13.38 -2.06 -20.99
CA ARG A 17 14.33 -1.85 -22.10
C ARG A 17 14.74 -0.39 -22.25
N ARG A 18 13.79 0.54 -22.17
CA ARG A 18 14.08 1.99 -22.21
C ARG A 18 14.94 2.41 -21.03
N TRP A 19 14.65 1.89 -19.84
CA TRP A 19 15.44 2.14 -18.63
C TRP A 19 16.88 1.62 -18.75
N GLU A 20 17.06 0.41 -19.28
CA GLU A 20 18.40 -0.15 -19.50
C GLU A 20 19.24 0.67 -20.49
N ALA A 21 18.61 1.18 -21.56
CA ALA A 21 19.27 2.06 -22.53
C ALA A 21 19.73 3.37 -21.88
N TYR A 22 18.81 4.06 -21.17
CA TYR A 22 19.13 5.27 -20.41
C TYR A 22 20.22 5.02 -19.37
N ASN A 23 20.13 3.93 -18.60
CA ASN A 23 21.11 3.57 -17.59
C ASN A 23 22.51 3.35 -18.20
N LYS A 24 22.60 2.71 -19.37
CA LYS A 24 23.87 2.50 -20.08
C LYS A 24 24.46 3.82 -20.62
N GLU A 25 23.63 4.70 -21.16
CA GLU A 25 24.04 6.04 -21.58
C GLU A 25 24.57 6.85 -20.39
N MET A 26 23.85 6.83 -19.28
CA MET A 26 24.26 7.47 -18.02
C MET A 26 25.57 6.90 -17.47
N GLN A 27 25.74 5.58 -17.46
CA GLN A 27 27.00 4.95 -17.05
C GLN A 27 28.17 5.37 -17.95
N THR A 28 27.92 5.56 -19.24
CA THR A 28 28.94 6.00 -20.20
C THR A 28 29.32 7.45 -19.96
N LEU A 29 28.35 8.34 -19.70
CA LEU A 29 28.58 9.75 -19.37
C LEU A 29 29.38 9.90 -18.06
N ILE A 30 29.02 9.13 -17.02
CA ILE A 30 29.73 9.09 -15.75
C ILE A 30 31.18 8.58 -15.95
N ALA A 31 31.36 7.51 -16.71
CA ALA A 31 32.69 6.94 -16.97
C ALA A 31 33.59 7.87 -17.82
N ALA A 32 32.99 8.69 -18.69
CA ALA A 32 33.70 9.67 -19.50
C ALA A 32 34.10 10.94 -18.70
N GLY A 33 33.62 11.09 -17.47
CA GLY A 33 33.95 12.22 -16.58
C GLY A 33 33.38 13.56 -17.05
N GLY A 34 32.24 13.54 -17.75
CA GLY A 34 31.56 14.74 -18.26
C GLY A 34 30.34 15.16 -17.44
N VAL A 35 30.31 14.78 -16.16
CA VAL A 35 29.23 15.09 -15.22
C VAL A 35 29.81 15.31 -13.82
N HIS A 36 29.37 16.37 -13.15
CA HIS A 36 29.72 16.67 -11.76
C HIS A 36 28.47 16.93 -10.91
N GLN A 37 28.62 16.97 -9.59
CA GLN A 37 27.60 17.50 -8.69
C GLN A 37 27.86 18.99 -8.43
N ASP A 38 26.83 19.83 -8.57
CA ASP A 38 26.90 21.25 -8.24
C ASP A 38 26.85 21.49 -6.70
N GLU A 39 26.81 22.77 -6.28
CA GLU A 39 26.80 23.15 -4.86
C GLU A 39 25.57 22.62 -4.10
N ASP A 40 24.46 22.38 -4.80
CA ASP A 40 23.20 21.88 -4.26
C ASP A 40 23.10 20.34 -4.37
N GLY A 41 24.12 19.68 -4.94
CA GLY A 41 24.21 18.23 -5.06
C GLY A 41 23.56 17.63 -6.31
N TRP A 42 23.16 18.47 -7.27
CA TRP A 42 22.56 18.03 -8.54
C TRP A 42 23.60 17.57 -9.54
N TRP A 43 23.31 16.51 -10.26
CA TRP A 43 24.16 16.04 -11.35
C TRP A 43 23.99 16.91 -12.58
N VAL A 44 25.08 17.49 -13.09
CA VAL A 44 25.09 18.42 -14.23
C VAL A 44 26.01 17.89 -15.32
N VAL A 45 25.57 17.91 -16.58
CA VAL A 45 26.42 17.61 -17.74
C VAL A 45 27.41 18.74 -17.96
N ASP A 46 28.72 18.47 -17.86
CA ASP A 46 29.78 19.48 -17.96
C ASP A 46 29.80 20.20 -19.32
N ALA A 47 29.43 19.48 -20.39
CA ALA A 47 29.50 19.99 -21.76
C ALA A 47 28.34 20.94 -22.12
N THR A 48 27.18 20.78 -21.48
CA THR A 48 25.95 21.52 -21.81
C THR A 48 25.42 22.36 -20.66
N GLY A 49 25.83 22.08 -19.42
CA GLY A 49 25.28 22.68 -18.20
C GLY A 49 23.88 22.18 -17.86
N GLU A 50 23.40 21.11 -18.50
CA GLU A 50 22.04 20.60 -18.31
C GLU A 50 21.96 19.69 -17.08
N LEU A 51 20.89 19.88 -16.28
CA LEU A 51 20.61 19.08 -15.09
C LEU A 51 20.13 17.68 -15.47
N ILE A 52 20.63 16.68 -14.75
CA ILE A 52 20.23 15.28 -14.88
C ILE A 52 19.36 14.92 -13.69
N GLY A 53 18.04 14.98 -13.88
CA GLY A 53 17.03 14.73 -12.85
C GLY A 53 15.65 15.22 -13.29
N PRO A 54 14.61 15.06 -12.44
CA PRO A 54 13.38 15.83 -12.61
C PRO A 54 13.69 17.33 -12.54
N ASP A 55 12.83 18.14 -13.16
CA ASP A 55 13.02 19.59 -13.19
C ASP A 55 13.09 20.10 -11.74
N PRO A 56 14.09 20.92 -11.36
CA PRO A 56 14.13 21.53 -10.03
C PRO A 56 12.83 22.26 -9.66
N GLU A 57 12.05 22.72 -10.65
CA GLU A 57 10.70 23.27 -10.43
C GLU A 57 9.68 22.25 -9.91
N ASP A 58 9.83 20.97 -10.24
CA ASP A 58 8.97 19.88 -9.74
C ASP A 58 9.31 19.47 -8.30
N GLU A 59 10.57 19.62 -7.90
CA GLU A 59 11.05 19.26 -6.55
C GLU A 59 11.10 20.44 -5.57
N ARG A 60 10.86 21.67 -6.04
CA ARG A 60 10.84 22.85 -5.17
C ARG A 60 9.83 22.69 -4.03
N PRO A 61 10.15 23.14 -2.80
CA PRO A 61 9.16 23.18 -1.74
C PRO A 61 7.98 24.06 -2.18
N ARG A 62 6.75 23.57 -1.96
CA ARG A 62 5.55 24.36 -2.26
C ARG A 62 5.55 25.67 -1.47
N THR A 63 5.19 26.74 -2.16
CA THR A 63 4.99 28.05 -1.55
C THR A 63 3.76 28.05 -0.63
N GLU A 64 3.70 28.99 0.31
CA GLU A 64 2.53 29.14 1.20
C GLU A 64 1.23 29.39 0.42
N THR A 65 1.31 30.14 -0.69
CA THR A 65 0.16 30.39 -1.57
C THR A 65 -0.34 29.11 -2.22
N GLU A 66 0.55 28.23 -2.68
CA GLU A 66 0.18 26.93 -3.25
C GLU A 66 -0.41 25.99 -2.19
N LEU A 67 0.12 26.03 -0.96
CA LEU A 67 -0.44 25.28 0.16
C LEU A 67 -1.82 25.80 0.58
N ALA A 68 -2.05 27.11 0.51
CA ALA A 68 -3.34 27.71 0.82
C ALA A 68 -4.46 27.28 -0.16
N LEU A 69 -4.09 26.86 -1.37
CA LEU A 69 -5.02 26.31 -2.36
C LEU A 69 -5.32 24.82 -2.13
N ALA A 70 -4.66 24.16 -1.19
CA ALA A 70 -4.91 22.76 -0.90
C ALA A 70 -6.32 22.56 -0.34
N ARG A 71 -7.02 21.56 -0.88
CA ARG A 71 -8.34 21.15 -0.38
C ARG A 71 -8.21 19.98 0.58
N PRO A 72 -9.06 19.89 1.62
CA PRO A 72 -9.14 18.71 2.47
C PRO A 72 -9.35 17.43 1.66
N PHE A 73 -8.74 16.33 2.08
CA PHE A 73 -8.82 15.03 1.38
C PHE A 73 -10.26 14.61 1.07
N ALA A 74 -11.18 14.82 2.01
CA ALA A 74 -12.57 14.44 1.85
C ALA A 74 -13.33 15.25 0.80
N GLU A 75 -12.91 16.49 0.54
CA GLU A 75 -13.48 17.33 -0.51
C GLU A 75 -12.86 17.04 -1.87
N ALA A 76 -11.56 16.74 -1.89
CA ALA A 76 -10.85 16.44 -3.13
C ALA A 76 -11.24 15.07 -3.73
N LEU A 77 -11.52 14.08 -2.87
CA LEU A 77 -11.77 12.68 -3.27
C LEU A 77 -12.96 12.06 -2.53
N PRO A 78 -14.20 12.54 -2.77
CA PRO A 78 -15.39 12.11 -2.03
C PRO A 78 -15.70 10.61 -2.21
N GLU A 79 -15.57 10.08 -3.43
CA GLU A 79 -15.82 8.66 -3.72
C GLU A 79 -14.87 7.72 -2.95
N LEU A 80 -13.60 8.12 -2.84
CA LEU A 80 -12.60 7.34 -2.11
C LEU A 80 -12.90 7.33 -0.62
N VAL A 81 -13.32 8.47 -0.05
CA VAL A 81 -13.78 8.54 1.34
C VAL A 81 -14.93 7.60 1.60
N GLU A 82 -15.94 7.57 0.72
CA GLU A 82 -17.08 6.66 0.89
C GLU A 82 -16.66 5.19 0.78
N SER A 83 -15.72 4.85 -0.10
CA SER A 83 -15.17 3.50 -0.19
C SER A 83 -14.46 3.06 1.11
N ILE A 84 -13.76 3.97 1.78
CA ILE A 84 -13.05 3.71 3.04
C ILE A 84 -14.04 3.57 4.20
N LYS A 85 -15.06 4.46 4.27
CA LYS A 85 -16.11 4.43 5.30
C LYS A 85 -16.95 3.16 5.28
N ARG A 86 -17.18 2.57 4.10
CA ARG A 86 -17.88 1.27 3.97
C ARG A 86 -17.19 0.14 4.75
N GLY A 87 -15.94 0.34 5.17
CA GLY A 87 -15.20 -0.55 6.07
C GLY A 87 -14.72 -1.80 5.36
N ARG A 88 -13.48 -2.21 5.64
CA ARG A 88 -12.99 -3.53 5.25
C ARG A 88 -13.42 -4.53 6.32
N GLY A 89 -14.20 -5.55 5.97
CA GLY A 89 -14.55 -6.65 6.87
C GLY A 89 -15.88 -7.33 6.56
N ARG A 90 -16.14 -8.47 7.22
CA ARG A 90 -17.46 -9.11 7.21
C ARG A 90 -18.49 -8.12 7.78
N PRO A 91 -19.70 -7.99 7.18
CA PRO A 91 -20.78 -7.19 7.74
C PRO A 91 -20.99 -7.49 9.22
N LYS A 92 -21.25 -6.45 10.02
CA LYS A 92 -21.55 -6.60 11.43
C LYS A 92 -22.79 -7.49 11.58
N VAL A 93 -22.67 -8.59 12.32
CA VAL A 93 -23.80 -9.48 12.64
C VAL A 93 -24.63 -8.82 13.73
N ASP A 94 -25.97 -8.82 13.58
CA ASP A 94 -26.89 -8.15 14.52
C ASP A 94 -26.83 -8.69 15.95
N SER A 95 -26.54 -9.98 16.12
CA SER A 95 -26.40 -10.64 17.42
C SER A 95 -25.18 -11.55 17.44
N PRO A 96 -23.97 -11.01 17.69
CA PRO A 96 -22.75 -11.81 17.74
C PRO A 96 -22.73 -12.68 19.00
N LYS A 97 -22.10 -13.86 18.91
CA LYS A 97 -21.82 -14.69 20.09
C LYS A 97 -20.96 -13.89 21.08
N GLN A 98 -21.34 -13.89 22.35
CA GLN A 98 -20.55 -13.23 23.40
C GLN A 98 -19.38 -14.13 23.83
N ALA A 99 -18.18 -13.57 23.87
CA ALA A 99 -17.00 -14.26 24.40
C ALA A 99 -17.02 -14.16 25.93
N VAL A 100 -17.19 -15.30 26.61
CA VAL A 100 -17.19 -15.38 28.08
C VAL A 100 -16.10 -16.33 28.55
N THR A 101 -15.48 -16.02 29.70
CA THR A 101 -14.49 -16.91 30.34
C THR A 101 -15.21 -17.86 31.28
N LEU A 102 -15.36 -19.13 30.87
CA LEU A 102 -15.99 -20.19 31.66
C LEU A 102 -14.97 -21.28 32.02
N ARG A 103 -14.89 -21.67 33.29
CA ARG A 103 -14.09 -22.82 33.74
C ARG A 103 -14.96 -24.07 33.74
N LEU A 104 -14.54 -25.11 33.02
CA LEU A 104 -15.22 -26.39 32.92
C LEU A 104 -14.32 -27.49 33.48
N SER A 105 -14.91 -28.62 33.89
CA SER A 105 -14.12 -29.78 34.30
C SER A 105 -13.29 -30.30 33.12
N PRO A 106 -12.07 -30.85 33.37
CA PRO A 106 -11.24 -31.43 32.32
C PRO A 106 -11.96 -32.55 31.56
N GLU A 107 -12.72 -33.39 32.27
CA GLU A 107 -13.45 -34.51 31.68
C GLU A 107 -14.51 -34.06 30.66
N THR A 108 -15.26 -32.99 30.96
CA THR A 108 -16.24 -32.41 30.03
C THR A 108 -15.55 -31.91 28.75
N ILE A 109 -14.42 -31.21 28.90
CA ILE A 109 -13.65 -30.71 27.76
C ILE A 109 -13.14 -31.87 26.89
N GLU A 110 -12.62 -32.93 27.50
CA GLU A 110 -12.12 -34.11 26.78
C GLU A 110 -13.23 -34.83 26.01
N ARG A 111 -14.40 -35.02 26.64
CA ARG A 111 -15.58 -35.62 25.99
C ARG A 111 -15.98 -34.84 24.75
N PHE A 112 -16.03 -33.51 24.82
CA PHE A 112 -16.31 -32.69 23.64
C PHE A 112 -15.19 -32.76 22.61
N ARG A 113 -13.90 -32.67 22.99
CA ARG A 113 -12.77 -32.76 22.04
C ARG A 113 -12.79 -34.03 21.20
N LYS A 114 -13.24 -35.16 21.76
CA LYS A 114 -13.42 -36.44 21.04
C LYS A 114 -14.48 -36.38 19.92
N THR A 115 -15.36 -35.37 19.93
CA THR A 115 -16.35 -35.14 18.86
C THR A 115 -15.77 -34.52 17.58
N GLY A 116 -14.47 -34.20 17.54
CA GLY A 116 -13.76 -33.75 16.35
C GLY A 116 -13.53 -32.24 16.25
N LYS A 117 -13.21 -31.76 15.04
CA LYS A 117 -12.73 -30.39 14.76
C LYS A 117 -13.65 -29.28 15.31
N ASP A 118 -14.96 -29.51 15.27
CA ASP A 118 -15.98 -28.52 15.67
C ASP A 118 -16.54 -28.73 17.08
N TRP A 119 -15.76 -29.34 17.98
CA TRP A 119 -16.22 -29.66 19.33
C TRP A 119 -16.71 -28.45 20.14
N ARG A 120 -16.15 -27.26 19.91
CA ARG A 120 -16.60 -26.02 20.56
C ARG A 120 -17.97 -25.57 20.07
N THR A 121 -18.27 -25.77 18.79
CA THR A 121 -19.59 -25.48 18.21
C THR A 121 -20.62 -26.44 18.78
N ARG A 122 -20.31 -27.74 18.84
CA ARG A 122 -21.19 -28.76 19.46
C ARG A 122 -21.44 -28.48 20.95
N MET A 123 -20.42 -27.99 21.66
CA MET A 123 -20.56 -27.56 23.05
C MET A 123 -21.50 -26.35 23.18
N SER A 124 -21.38 -25.34 22.30
CA SER A 124 -22.30 -24.20 22.24
C SER A 124 -23.74 -24.67 22.03
N GLU A 125 -23.99 -25.55 21.06
CA GLU A 125 -25.33 -26.08 20.77
C GLU A 125 -25.92 -26.88 21.95
N ALA A 126 -25.08 -27.62 22.67
CA ALA A 126 -25.51 -28.35 23.86
C ALA A 126 -25.90 -27.41 25.01
N LEU A 127 -25.17 -26.30 25.18
CA LEU A 127 -25.51 -25.26 26.15
C LEU A 127 -26.82 -24.57 25.77
N ASP A 128 -27.01 -24.22 24.49
CA ASP A 128 -28.24 -23.59 23.98
C ASP A 128 -29.45 -24.51 24.25
N LYS A 129 -29.32 -25.81 23.98
CA LYS A 129 -30.38 -26.81 24.27
C LYS A 129 -30.66 -27.01 25.75
N ALA A 130 -29.68 -26.82 26.63
CA ALA A 130 -29.86 -27.01 28.07
C ALA A 130 -30.60 -25.85 28.74
N VAL A 131 -30.61 -24.68 28.11
CA VAL A 131 -31.28 -23.47 28.61
C VAL A 131 -32.56 -23.12 27.84
N SER A 132 -32.88 -23.88 26.78
CA SER A 132 -34.13 -23.80 26.01
C SER A 132 -35.19 -24.69 26.64
#